data_AF-A0A9D0LM49-F1
#
_entry.id   AF-A0A9D0LM49-F1
#
_cell.length_a   1.000
_cell.length_b   1.000
_cell.length_c   1.000
_cell.angle_alpha   90.00
_cell.angle_beta   90.00
_cell.angle_gamma   90.00
#
_symmetry.space_group_name_H-M   'P 1'
#
loop_
_entity.id
_entity.type
_entity.pdbx_description
1 polymer ?
#
loop_
_entity_poly.entity_id
_entity_poly.type
_entity_poly.pdbx_seq_one_letter_code
_entity_poly.pdbx_strand_id
1 'polypeptide(L)'
;MKRLWRSCCLVAVLGFLAACEQASVSESFEPQLLQALSLARLDRSALVLPRVPYPVAKPARLSLVDRSLSNPPSMVDLAQRLVAAKRDGARSEHAGRLLQLLELDTGLPDWSAAGPGDSVSAPDRQVPPADWVADAALVTTLRDLLHAEAMARQAWMDAIGDPAAEELQALPGMLRETLAYQGKSPDQYRFLNRDWHRVGVRQNLARVAAAMAGLLAAVERSLPVLQRESGVAGGEWMTPLGRVKIAGTGDDRHVGEYRLLIDLGGNDHYENVAAPLEIGNVSIIIDLAGNDSVHWDTAAGPGAGLLGLGIWVDLAGNDRYSGGNLGLGTGLLGAGLLWDVAGDDVYDARAMSQGAGQYGVGMLFDDSGDDRYRSVLNGQGYGGSGGFGVLVDSGGDDDYSCGSGIPDLVKRRIN
;
A
#
# COMPACT_ATOMS: atom_id res chain seq x y z
N MET A 1 26.30 2.72 -3.00
CA MET A 1 26.03 1.62 -2.04
C MET A 1 24.82 1.90 -1.17
N LYS A 2 24.71 3.06 -0.48
CA LYS A 2 23.53 3.39 0.35
C LYS A 2 22.22 3.48 -0.45
N ARG A 3 22.12 4.30 -1.51
CA ARG A 3 20.92 4.36 -2.40
C ARG A 3 20.48 3.02 -3.01
N LEU A 4 21.42 2.08 -3.21
CA LEU A 4 21.13 0.75 -3.80
C LEU A 4 20.56 -0.23 -2.76
N TRP A 5 20.91 -0.07 -1.48
CA TRP A 5 20.42 -0.91 -0.37
C TRP A 5 18.97 -0.54 -0.01
N ARG A 6 18.63 0.76 -0.09
CA ARG A 6 17.28 1.32 0.14
C ARG A 6 16.25 0.83 -0.88
N SER A 7 16.63 0.84 -2.17
CA SER A 7 15.80 0.33 -3.28
C SER A 7 15.60 -1.20 -3.27
N CYS A 8 16.46 -1.96 -2.59
CA CYS A 8 16.29 -3.41 -2.45
C CYS A 8 15.24 -3.78 -1.39
N CYS A 9 15.01 -2.96 -0.35
CA CYS A 9 14.05 -3.26 0.71
C CYS A 9 12.60 -3.21 0.21
N LEU A 10 12.26 -2.14 -0.52
CA LEU A 10 10.98 -1.92 -1.21
C LEU A 10 10.56 -3.12 -2.07
N VAL A 11 11.46 -3.50 -2.97
CA VAL A 11 11.26 -4.55 -3.97
C VAL A 11 11.37 -5.93 -3.34
N ALA A 12 12.22 -6.13 -2.33
CA ALA A 12 12.27 -7.39 -1.59
C ALA A 12 10.96 -7.62 -0.83
N VAL A 13 10.41 -6.60 -0.17
CA VAL A 13 9.13 -6.71 0.54
C VAL A 13 8.00 -7.05 -0.44
N LEU A 14 7.90 -6.33 -1.56
CA LEU A 14 6.89 -6.61 -2.59
C LEU A 14 7.08 -7.98 -3.28
N GLY A 15 8.33 -8.39 -3.53
CA GLY A 15 8.68 -9.70 -4.08
C GLY A 15 8.37 -10.85 -3.11
N PHE A 16 8.64 -10.67 -1.81
CA PHE A 16 8.25 -11.62 -0.77
C PHE A 16 6.73 -11.77 -0.65
N LEU A 17 5.96 -10.72 -0.94
CA LEU A 17 4.50 -10.75 -0.93
C LEU A 17 3.90 -11.38 -2.18
N ALA A 18 4.46 -11.11 -3.35
CA ALA A 18 4.07 -11.76 -4.60
C ALA A 18 4.30 -13.27 -4.51
N ALA A 19 5.37 -13.72 -3.79
CA ALA A 19 5.75 -15.12 -3.50
C ALA A 19 4.72 -15.98 -2.75
N CYS A 20 3.54 -15.44 -2.46
CA CYS A 20 2.47 -16.12 -1.77
C CYS A 20 1.54 -16.85 -2.74
N GLU A 21 1.89 -18.08 -3.13
CA GLU A 21 0.92 -19.02 -3.70
C GLU A 21 0.50 -20.11 -2.70
N GLN A 22 -0.78 -20.48 -2.80
CA GLN A 22 -1.41 -21.52 -2.00
C GLN A 22 -0.88 -22.91 -2.38
N ALA A 23 -0.47 -23.68 -1.37
CA ALA A 23 -0.56 -25.12 -1.42
C ALA A 23 -1.22 -25.63 -0.13
N SER A 24 -2.15 -26.58 -0.28
CA SER A 24 -2.77 -27.32 0.80
C SER A 24 -1.73 -28.17 1.52
N VAL A 25 -1.47 -27.89 2.80
CA VAL A 25 -0.63 -28.77 3.63
C VAL A 25 -1.49 -29.58 4.58
N SER A 26 -1.48 -30.89 4.36
CA SER A 26 -1.88 -31.90 5.33
C SER A 26 -0.66 -32.31 6.15
N GLU A 27 -0.47 -31.76 7.34
CA GLU A 27 0.36 -32.40 8.38
C GLU A 27 -0.06 -31.88 9.76
N SER A 28 -0.25 -32.79 10.72
CA SER A 28 -0.87 -32.45 12.02
C SER A 28 0.18 -31.95 13.00
N PHE A 29 0.09 -30.67 13.37
CA PHE A 29 0.90 -29.96 14.38
C PHE A 29 0.53 -30.33 15.83
N GLU A 30 -0.44 -31.23 16.00
CA GLU A 30 -1.07 -31.57 17.27
C GLU A 30 -0.13 -32.29 18.26
N PRO A 31 0.75 -33.22 17.83
CA PRO A 31 1.63 -33.94 18.75
C PRO A 31 2.70 -33.06 19.40
N GLN A 32 3.35 -32.16 18.63
CA GLN A 32 4.40 -31.29 19.18
C GLN A 32 3.82 -30.22 20.13
N LEU A 33 2.63 -29.71 19.83
CA LEU A 33 1.92 -28.77 20.70
C LEU A 33 1.55 -29.41 22.04
N LEU A 34 1.03 -30.65 22.02
CA LEU A 34 0.71 -31.39 23.25
C LEU A 34 1.95 -31.69 24.08
N GLN A 35 3.08 -31.97 23.43
CA GLN A 35 4.36 -32.21 24.11
C GLN A 35 4.90 -30.93 24.78
N ALA A 36 4.83 -29.78 24.09
CA ALA A 36 5.23 -28.48 24.65
C ALA A 36 4.35 -28.04 25.83
N LEU A 37 3.04 -28.24 25.74
CA LEU A 37 2.10 -27.97 26.83
C LEU A 37 2.39 -28.85 28.06
N SER A 38 2.62 -30.14 27.85
CA SER A 38 2.99 -31.09 28.89
C SER A 38 4.30 -30.69 29.61
N LEU A 39 5.33 -30.30 28.86
CA LEU A 39 6.61 -29.83 29.41
C LEU A 39 6.44 -28.56 30.27
N ALA A 40 5.47 -27.71 29.93
CA ALA A 40 5.12 -26.51 30.68
C ALA A 40 4.10 -26.75 31.82
N ARG A 41 3.66 -28.00 32.04
CA ARG A 41 2.55 -28.37 32.95
C ARG A 41 1.24 -27.62 32.66
N LEU A 42 1.01 -27.27 31.41
CA LEU A 42 -0.22 -26.66 30.93
C LEU A 42 -1.05 -27.70 30.18
N ASP A 43 -2.37 -27.54 30.19
CA ASP A 43 -3.26 -28.34 29.36
C ASP A 43 -3.90 -27.48 28.26
N ARG A 44 -4.70 -28.11 27.39
CA ARG A 44 -5.37 -27.41 26.28
C ARG A 44 -6.26 -26.25 26.74
N SER A 45 -6.80 -26.28 27.96
CA SER A 45 -7.66 -25.21 28.48
C SER A 45 -6.87 -23.92 28.76
N ALA A 46 -5.57 -24.03 29.04
CA ALA A 46 -4.68 -22.87 29.19
C ALA A 46 -4.48 -22.07 27.89
N LEU A 47 -4.77 -22.69 26.73
CA LEU A 47 -4.73 -22.03 25.41
C LEU A 47 -6.05 -21.33 25.04
N VAL A 48 -7.07 -21.38 25.90
CA VAL A 48 -8.40 -20.85 25.60
C VAL A 48 -8.60 -19.53 26.34
N LEU A 49 -8.42 -18.40 25.64
CA LEU A 49 -9.11 -17.16 26.02
C LEU A 49 -10.62 -17.33 25.71
N PRO A 50 -11.54 -16.73 26.51
CA PRO A 50 -12.97 -16.85 26.27
C PRO A 50 -13.31 -16.40 24.85
N ARG A 51 -13.75 -17.36 24.03
CA ARG A 51 -14.05 -17.17 22.61
C ARG A 51 -15.41 -16.47 22.46
N VAL A 52 -15.42 -15.30 21.84
CA VAL A 52 -16.65 -14.78 21.21
C VAL A 52 -16.94 -15.69 20.00
N PRO A 53 -18.15 -16.22 19.82
CA PRO A 53 -18.44 -17.18 18.77
C PRO A 53 -18.55 -16.46 17.42
N TYR A 54 -17.42 -16.31 16.73
CA TYR A 54 -17.36 -16.03 15.29
C TYR A 54 -16.68 -17.23 14.59
N PRO A 55 -17.10 -17.61 13.38
CA PRO A 55 -16.45 -18.68 12.62
C PRO A 55 -15.04 -18.22 12.23
N VAL A 56 -14.03 -18.75 12.93
CA VAL A 56 -12.62 -18.39 12.71
C VAL A 56 -12.14 -19.11 11.45
N ALA A 57 -11.71 -18.36 10.43
CA ALA A 57 -10.95 -18.91 9.31
C ALA A 57 -9.62 -19.52 9.82
N LYS A 58 -9.10 -20.53 9.11
CA LYS A 58 -7.81 -21.17 9.46
C LYS A 58 -6.71 -20.09 9.51
N PRO A 59 -5.83 -20.09 10.53
CA PRO A 59 -4.75 -19.10 10.63
C PRO A 59 -3.79 -19.27 9.43
N ALA A 60 -3.62 -18.20 8.66
CA ALA A 60 -2.64 -18.13 7.60
C ALA A 60 -1.24 -18.08 8.23
N ARG A 61 -0.46 -19.15 8.10
CA ARG A 61 0.96 -19.20 8.47
C ARG A 61 1.78 -19.32 7.18
N LEU A 62 2.79 -18.47 7.04
CA LEU A 62 3.58 -18.32 5.82
C LEU A 62 4.55 -19.49 5.63
N SER A 63 4.64 -20.03 4.42
CA SER A 63 5.67 -21.02 4.05
C SER A 63 7.09 -20.44 4.11
N LEU A 64 7.24 -19.11 3.98
CA LEU A 64 8.50 -18.41 4.20
C LEU A 64 8.86 -18.31 5.68
N VAL A 65 7.87 -18.15 6.57
CA VAL A 65 8.09 -18.22 8.03
C VAL A 65 8.53 -19.63 8.39
N ASP A 66 7.88 -20.65 7.83
CA ASP A 66 8.29 -22.05 8.04
C ASP A 66 9.68 -22.33 7.44
N ARG A 67 10.01 -21.82 6.25
CA ARG A 67 11.36 -21.94 5.65
C ARG A 67 12.43 -21.18 6.43
N SER A 68 12.13 -19.97 6.92
CA SER A 68 13.04 -19.15 7.72
C SER A 68 13.25 -19.74 9.12
N LEU A 69 12.27 -20.45 9.66
CA LEU A 69 12.42 -21.22 10.90
C LEU A 69 13.15 -22.55 10.68
N SER A 70 12.99 -23.17 9.50
CA SER A 70 13.61 -24.46 9.14
C SER A 70 15.09 -24.31 8.75
N ASN A 71 15.43 -23.21 8.09
CA ASN A 71 16.79 -22.90 7.67
C ASN A 71 16.96 -21.37 7.57
N PRO A 72 17.17 -20.67 8.70
CA PRO A 72 17.25 -19.22 8.72
C PRO A 72 18.39 -18.74 7.82
N PRO A 73 18.12 -18.08 6.68
CA PRO A 73 19.19 -17.47 5.93
C PRO A 73 19.80 -16.40 6.82
N SER A 74 21.12 -16.42 6.98
CA SER A 74 21.76 -15.25 7.59
C SER A 74 21.43 -14.03 6.72
N MET A 75 21.17 -12.88 7.34
CA MET A 75 20.98 -11.62 6.61
C MET A 75 22.12 -11.36 5.60
N VAL A 76 23.29 -11.95 5.85
CA VAL A 76 24.46 -11.93 4.97
C VAL A 76 24.27 -12.78 3.70
N ASP A 77 23.69 -13.98 3.76
CA ASP A 77 23.48 -14.84 2.58
C ASP A 77 22.40 -14.26 1.66
N LEU A 78 21.30 -13.76 2.25
CA LEU A 78 20.27 -13.05 1.49
C LEU A 78 20.84 -11.78 0.83
N ALA A 79 21.61 -10.98 1.58
CA ALA A 79 22.27 -9.80 1.04
C ALA A 79 23.28 -10.15 -0.06
N GLN A 80 24.04 -11.24 0.06
CA GLN A 80 25.00 -11.68 -0.96
C GLN A 80 24.30 -12.10 -2.26
N ARG A 81 23.16 -12.78 -2.17
CA ARG A 81 22.34 -13.16 -3.33
C ARG A 81 21.71 -11.94 -4.01
N LEU A 82 21.23 -10.97 -3.24
CA LEU A 82 20.73 -9.69 -3.75
C LEU A 82 21.84 -8.86 -4.42
N VAL A 83 23.06 -8.90 -3.87
CA VAL A 83 24.25 -8.22 -4.44
C VAL A 83 24.76 -8.90 -5.73
N ALA A 84 24.50 -10.19 -5.91
CA ALA A 84 24.90 -10.95 -7.10
C ALA A 84 23.97 -10.72 -8.32
N ALA A 85 22.75 -10.23 -8.11
CA ALA A 85 21.90 -9.73 -9.19
C ALA A 85 22.53 -8.44 -9.76
N LYS A 86 22.93 -8.45 -11.04
CA LYS A 86 23.80 -7.44 -11.67
C LYS A 86 23.34 -5.98 -11.50
N ARG A 87 24.33 -5.07 -11.37
CA ARG A 87 24.28 -3.67 -10.87
C ARG A 87 23.94 -2.56 -11.88
N ASP A 88 23.55 -2.87 -13.13
CA ASP A 88 23.43 -1.86 -14.20
C ASP A 88 22.00 -1.65 -14.73
N GLY A 89 20.97 -2.20 -14.07
CA GLY A 89 19.56 -2.12 -14.51
C GLY A 89 18.73 -1.04 -13.82
N ALA A 90 17.57 -0.68 -14.40
CA ALA A 90 16.57 0.15 -13.72
C ALA A 90 15.97 -0.58 -12.50
N ARG A 91 15.36 0.14 -11.54
CA ARG A 91 14.73 -0.46 -10.34
C ARG A 91 13.68 -1.54 -10.70
N SER A 92 12.95 -1.36 -11.81
CA SER A 92 12.00 -2.32 -12.37
C SER A 92 12.63 -3.61 -12.93
N GLU A 93 13.87 -3.57 -13.42
CA GLU A 93 14.62 -4.76 -13.86
C GLU A 93 15.06 -5.61 -12.66
N HIS A 94 15.35 -4.96 -11.54
CA HIS A 94 15.63 -5.63 -10.27
C HIS A 94 14.36 -6.28 -9.70
N ALA A 95 13.20 -5.63 -9.78
CA ALA A 95 11.91 -6.23 -9.42
C ALA A 95 11.57 -7.46 -10.27
N GLY A 96 11.69 -7.38 -11.59
CA GLY A 96 11.47 -8.53 -12.48
C GLY A 96 12.41 -9.71 -12.20
N ARG A 97 13.69 -9.43 -11.89
CA ARG A 97 14.67 -10.47 -11.52
C ARG A 97 14.44 -11.05 -10.13
N LEU A 98 14.00 -10.25 -9.17
CA LEU A 98 13.71 -10.70 -7.81
C LEU A 98 12.45 -11.58 -7.80
N LEU A 99 11.47 -11.27 -8.65
CA LEU A 99 10.30 -12.14 -8.89
C LEU A 99 10.73 -13.46 -9.58
N GLN A 100 11.61 -13.43 -10.59
CA GLN A 100 12.17 -14.65 -11.21
C GLN A 100 12.99 -15.51 -10.23
N LEU A 101 13.82 -14.89 -9.38
CA LEU A 101 14.64 -15.57 -8.37
C LEU A 101 13.82 -16.24 -7.27
N LEU A 102 12.59 -15.77 -7.05
CA LEU A 102 11.65 -16.34 -6.08
C LEU A 102 10.74 -17.42 -6.70
N GLU A 103 11.01 -17.83 -7.96
CA GLU A 103 10.24 -18.83 -8.73
C GLU A 103 8.74 -18.50 -8.76
N LEU A 104 8.44 -17.22 -8.91
CA LEU A 104 7.08 -16.71 -9.02
C LEU A 104 6.51 -16.92 -10.41
N ASP A 105 6.18 -18.18 -10.70
CA ASP A 105 5.47 -18.59 -11.90
C ASP A 105 3.97 -18.23 -11.85
N THR A 106 3.60 -17.18 -11.11
CA THR A 106 2.33 -16.48 -11.31
C THR A 106 2.61 -15.48 -12.40
N GLY A 107 2.25 -15.79 -13.65
CA GLY A 107 2.42 -14.91 -14.80
C GLY A 107 2.18 -13.45 -14.43
N LEU A 108 3.26 -12.72 -14.17
CA LEU A 108 3.21 -11.27 -14.07
C LEU A 108 2.63 -10.83 -15.40
N PRO A 109 1.61 -9.96 -15.43
CA PRO A 109 1.14 -9.48 -16.71
C PRO A 109 2.36 -8.93 -17.45
N ASP A 110 2.48 -9.23 -18.73
CA ASP A 110 3.62 -8.74 -19.50
C ASP A 110 3.44 -7.24 -19.75
N TRP A 111 3.99 -6.43 -18.85
CA TRP A 111 3.91 -4.97 -18.92
C TRP A 111 4.89 -4.41 -19.95
N SER A 112 5.72 -5.27 -20.57
CA SER A 112 6.70 -4.93 -21.59
C SER A 112 6.20 -5.16 -23.03
N ALA A 113 5.18 -6.00 -23.22
CA ALA A 113 4.56 -6.25 -24.52
C ALA A 113 3.39 -5.32 -24.90
N ALA A 114 2.93 -4.46 -23.98
CA ALA A 114 1.81 -3.56 -24.21
C ALA A 114 2.23 -2.31 -24.99
N GLY A 115 2.34 -2.43 -26.31
CA GLY A 115 2.08 -1.27 -27.19
C GLY A 115 0.62 -0.82 -27.06
N PRO A 116 0.23 0.36 -27.58
CA PRO A 116 -1.16 0.80 -27.58
C PRO A 116 -2.00 -0.16 -28.42
N GLY A 117 -2.51 -1.22 -27.77
CA GLY A 117 -3.29 -2.29 -28.36
C GLY A 117 -4.78 -2.04 -28.16
N ASP A 118 -5.52 -2.18 -29.25
CA ASP A 118 -6.91 -1.79 -29.40
C ASP A 118 -7.91 -2.45 -28.44
N SER A 119 -8.94 -1.66 -28.12
CA SER A 119 -10.28 -2.04 -27.63
C SER A 119 -10.48 -2.34 -26.14
N VAL A 120 -10.38 -1.28 -25.32
CA VAL A 120 -11.35 -1.10 -24.22
C VAL A 120 -12.46 -0.20 -24.75
N SER A 121 -13.69 -0.72 -24.84
CA SER A 121 -14.88 0.05 -25.19
C SER A 121 -15.19 1.08 -24.09
N ALA A 122 -14.84 2.35 -24.33
CA ALA A 122 -15.04 3.45 -23.39
C ALA A 122 -16.44 4.08 -23.54
N PRO A 123 -17.17 4.33 -22.45
CA PRO A 123 -18.26 5.31 -22.43
C PRO A 123 -17.68 6.75 -22.54
N ASP A 124 -18.56 7.69 -22.92
CA ASP A 124 -18.32 9.07 -23.39
C ASP A 124 -16.98 9.73 -22.99
N ARG A 125 -16.13 10.00 -23.99
CA ARG A 125 -14.77 10.52 -23.85
C ARG A 125 -14.76 12.04 -23.65
N GLN A 126 -14.49 12.53 -22.44
CA GLN A 126 -13.76 13.80 -22.34
C GLN A 126 -12.28 13.51 -22.60
N VAL A 127 -11.81 14.02 -23.74
CA VAL A 127 -10.43 13.87 -24.23
C VAL A 127 -9.58 14.98 -23.58
N PRO A 128 -8.29 14.74 -23.28
CA PRO A 128 -7.39 15.81 -22.85
C PRO A 128 -7.47 17.04 -23.77
N PRO A 129 -7.20 18.26 -23.26
CA PRO A 129 -7.17 19.47 -24.08
C PRO A 129 -6.31 19.28 -25.35
N ALA A 130 -6.71 19.90 -26.48
CA ALA A 130 -6.12 19.62 -27.80
C ALA A 130 -4.61 19.93 -27.88
N ASP A 131 -4.11 20.84 -27.05
CA ASP A 131 -2.70 21.18 -26.84
C ASP A 131 -1.90 20.08 -26.12
N TRP A 132 -2.58 19.19 -25.38
CA TRP A 132 -2.01 17.98 -24.75
C TRP A 132 -2.09 16.74 -25.67
N VAL A 133 -2.56 16.87 -26.91
CA VAL A 133 -2.68 15.76 -27.87
C VAL A 133 -1.41 15.58 -28.73
N ALA A 134 -0.45 16.51 -28.65
CA ALA A 134 0.82 16.41 -29.37
C ALA A 134 1.70 15.24 -28.85
N ASP A 135 2.55 14.68 -29.72
CA ASP A 135 3.57 13.65 -29.39
C ASP A 135 4.70 14.22 -28.52
N ALA A 136 4.36 14.70 -27.32
CA ALA A 136 5.30 15.12 -26.29
C ALA A 136 5.54 13.96 -25.31
N ALA A 137 6.78 13.81 -24.84
CA ALA A 137 7.17 12.74 -23.91
C ALA A 137 6.27 12.69 -22.66
N LEU A 138 5.80 13.85 -22.19
CA LEU A 138 4.84 13.97 -21.10
C LEU A 138 3.52 13.27 -21.39
N VAL A 139 2.95 13.44 -22.59
CA VAL A 139 1.66 12.85 -22.97
C VAL A 139 1.75 11.32 -23.03
N THR A 140 2.84 10.78 -23.57
CA THR A 140 3.11 9.34 -23.55
C THR A 140 3.19 8.83 -22.10
N THR A 141 3.91 9.55 -21.24
CA THR A 141 4.04 9.21 -19.83
C THR A 141 2.69 9.16 -19.10
N LEU A 142 1.80 10.10 -19.38
CA LEU A 142 0.44 10.12 -18.82
C LEU A 142 -0.40 8.94 -19.29
N ARG A 143 -0.31 8.57 -20.58
CA ARG A 143 -1.01 7.40 -21.12
C ARG A 143 -0.51 6.12 -20.44
N ASP A 144 0.79 6.00 -20.22
CA ASP A 144 1.39 4.83 -19.57
C ASP A 144 0.93 4.70 -18.11
N LEU A 145 0.84 5.81 -17.37
CA LEU A 145 0.33 5.83 -16.00
C LEU A 145 -1.16 5.45 -15.95
N LEU A 146 -1.99 6.02 -16.82
CA LEU A 146 -3.42 5.68 -16.90
C LEU A 146 -3.66 4.24 -17.36
N HIS A 147 -2.78 3.69 -18.21
CA HIS A 147 -2.84 2.30 -18.60
C HIS A 147 -2.46 1.36 -17.44
N ALA A 148 -1.37 1.66 -16.73
CA ALA A 148 -0.96 0.90 -15.55
C ALA A 148 -2.02 0.92 -14.45
N GLU A 149 -2.68 2.07 -14.26
CA GLU A 149 -3.84 2.23 -13.40
C GLU A 149 -4.96 1.24 -13.77
N ALA A 150 -5.40 1.24 -15.03
CA ALA A 150 -6.45 0.36 -15.50
C ALA A 150 -6.09 -1.14 -15.36
N MET A 151 -4.83 -1.50 -15.63
CA MET A 151 -4.32 -2.85 -15.43
C MET A 151 -4.33 -3.25 -13.95
N ALA A 152 -3.88 -2.36 -13.06
CA ALA A 152 -3.87 -2.58 -11.62
C ALA A 152 -5.29 -2.75 -11.07
N ARG A 153 -6.25 -1.94 -11.55
CA ARG A 153 -7.67 -2.08 -11.25
C ARG A 153 -8.20 -3.46 -11.64
N GLN A 154 -7.94 -3.90 -12.88
CA GLN A 154 -8.36 -5.23 -13.35
C GLN A 154 -7.74 -6.34 -12.50
N ALA A 155 -6.44 -6.27 -12.23
CA ALA A 155 -5.74 -7.24 -11.41
C ALA A 155 -6.31 -7.33 -9.98
N TRP A 156 -6.71 -6.20 -9.40
CA TRP A 156 -7.38 -6.17 -8.11
C TRP A 156 -8.79 -6.81 -8.16
N MET A 157 -9.57 -6.51 -9.20
CA MET A 157 -10.89 -7.12 -9.39
C MET A 157 -10.80 -8.65 -9.54
N ASP A 158 -9.76 -9.14 -10.23
CA ASP A 158 -9.49 -10.57 -10.36
C ASP A 158 -8.98 -11.19 -9.05
N ALA A 159 -8.43 -10.37 -8.15
CA ALA A 159 -7.86 -10.81 -6.88
C ALA A 159 -8.87 -10.85 -5.73
N ILE A 160 -9.98 -10.09 -5.76
CA ILE A 160 -10.93 -10.01 -4.63
C ILE A 160 -11.81 -11.26 -4.46
N GLY A 161 -11.79 -12.20 -5.40
CA GLY A 161 -12.39 -13.53 -5.23
C GLY A 161 -13.92 -13.56 -5.37
N ASP A 162 -14.44 -12.84 -6.38
CA ASP A 162 -15.85 -12.83 -6.82
C ASP A 162 -16.87 -12.66 -5.67
N PRO A 163 -16.85 -11.52 -4.95
CA PRO A 163 -17.81 -11.21 -3.90
C PRO A 163 -19.24 -11.05 -4.42
N ALA A 164 -20.21 -11.51 -3.63
CA ALA A 164 -21.62 -11.29 -3.91
C ALA A 164 -21.94 -9.78 -3.90
N ALA A 165 -22.95 -9.37 -4.65
CA ALA A 165 -23.32 -7.96 -4.79
C ALA A 165 -23.65 -7.31 -3.42
N GLU A 166 -24.30 -8.05 -2.53
CA GLU A 166 -24.65 -7.56 -1.19
C GLU A 166 -23.42 -7.36 -0.31
N GLU A 167 -22.40 -8.22 -0.45
CA GLU A 167 -21.14 -8.09 0.30
C GLU A 167 -20.42 -6.82 -0.15
N LEU A 168 -20.33 -6.59 -1.46
CA LEU A 168 -19.71 -5.41 -2.05
C LEU A 168 -20.41 -4.10 -1.64
N GLN A 169 -21.74 -4.09 -1.63
CA GLN A 169 -22.52 -2.90 -1.27
C GLN A 169 -22.29 -2.45 0.19
N ALA A 170 -21.96 -3.38 1.09
CA ALA A 170 -21.76 -3.08 2.50
C ALA A 170 -20.37 -2.45 2.79
N LEU A 171 -19.34 -2.74 1.99
CA LEU A 171 -17.95 -2.37 2.30
C LEU A 171 -17.70 -0.86 2.38
N PRO A 172 -18.18 -0.01 1.42
CA PRO A 172 -17.93 1.42 1.49
C PRO A 172 -18.55 2.08 2.73
N GLY A 173 -19.71 1.59 3.18
CA GLY A 173 -20.33 2.05 4.42
C GLY A 173 -19.45 1.84 5.64
N MET A 174 -18.86 0.65 5.76
CA MET A 174 -17.95 0.30 6.88
C MET A 174 -16.68 1.17 6.89
N LEU A 175 -16.15 1.49 5.71
CA LEU A 175 -14.98 2.37 5.60
C LEU A 175 -15.31 3.81 6.00
N ARG A 176 -16.48 4.33 5.62
CA ARG A 176 -16.94 5.66 6.05
C ARG A 176 -17.10 5.75 7.57
N GLU A 177 -17.65 4.72 8.20
CA GLU A 177 -17.75 4.65 9.67
C GLU A 177 -16.36 4.70 10.32
N THR A 178 -15.37 4.05 9.71
CA THR A 178 -14.00 4.05 10.23
C THR A 178 -13.30 5.38 10.01
N LEU A 179 -13.48 6.02 8.85
CA LEU A 179 -12.99 7.38 8.60
C LEU A 179 -13.53 8.35 9.66
N ALA A 180 -14.84 8.28 9.94
CA ALA A 180 -15.51 9.15 10.91
C ALA A 180 -15.21 8.81 12.38
N TYR A 181 -14.52 7.70 12.67
CA TYR A 181 -14.32 7.25 14.05
C TYR A 181 -13.37 8.16 14.83
N GLN A 182 -13.89 8.80 15.89
CA GLN A 182 -13.11 9.63 16.82
C GLN A 182 -13.06 9.09 18.26
N GLY A 183 -13.69 7.93 18.51
CA GLY A 183 -13.83 7.36 19.85
C GLY A 183 -12.53 6.86 20.48
N LYS A 184 -12.62 6.45 21.75
CA LYS A 184 -11.52 5.84 22.53
C LYS A 184 -11.65 4.33 22.73
N SER A 185 -12.74 3.73 22.25
CA SER A 185 -13.05 2.31 22.42
C SER A 185 -12.47 1.47 21.27
N PRO A 186 -11.42 0.65 21.50
CA PRO A 186 -10.80 -0.16 20.45
C PRO A 186 -11.79 -1.10 19.76
N ASP A 187 -12.81 -1.59 20.48
CA ASP A 187 -13.78 -2.54 19.94
C ASP A 187 -14.71 -1.92 18.89
N GLN A 188 -14.97 -0.61 18.96
CA GLN A 188 -15.74 0.13 17.94
C GLN A 188 -14.94 0.40 16.68
N TYR A 189 -13.60 0.31 16.77
CA TYR A 189 -12.70 0.55 15.66
C TYR A 189 -12.40 -0.72 14.84
N ARG A 190 -12.79 -1.90 15.32
CA ARG A 190 -12.43 -3.15 14.63
C ARG A 190 -13.38 -3.45 13.48
N PHE A 191 -12.80 -3.67 12.29
CA PHE A 191 -13.45 -4.27 11.12
C PHE A 191 -13.76 -5.76 11.34
N LEU A 192 -14.63 -6.09 12.29
CA LEU A 192 -15.03 -7.46 12.62
C LEU A 192 -16.40 -7.87 12.04
N ASN A 193 -16.99 -7.04 11.18
CA ASN A 193 -18.26 -7.40 10.56
C ASN A 193 -18.08 -8.58 9.59
N ARG A 194 -19.10 -9.43 9.53
CA ARG A 194 -19.14 -10.69 8.80
C ARG A 194 -18.80 -10.50 7.32
N ASP A 195 -19.32 -9.47 6.67
CA ASP A 195 -19.12 -9.29 5.21
C ASP A 195 -17.69 -8.86 4.87
N TRP A 196 -17.09 -7.96 5.67
CA TRP A 196 -15.68 -7.59 5.55
C TRP A 196 -14.76 -8.82 5.62
N HIS A 197 -14.99 -9.67 6.62
CA HIS A 197 -14.24 -10.92 6.78
C HIS A 197 -14.48 -11.89 5.62
N ARG A 198 -15.73 -12.07 5.17
CA ARG A 198 -16.06 -13.00 4.07
C ARG A 198 -15.38 -12.62 2.75
N VAL A 199 -15.30 -11.32 2.47
CA VAL A 199 -14.58 -10.83 1.29
C VAL A 199 -13.07 -10.99 1.50
N GLY A 200 -12.56 -10.57 2.66
CA GLY A 200 -11.12 -10.60 2.94
C GLY A 200 -10.49 -11.99 2.91
N VAL A 201 -11.18 -13.03 3.37
CA VAL A 201 -10.65 -14.40 3.31
C VAL A 201 -10.59 -14.99 1.90
N ARG A 202 -11.31 -14.42 0.93
CA ARG A 202 -11.28 -14.84 -0.48
C ARG A 202 -10.25 -14.08 -1.31
N GLN A 203 -9.84 -12.91 -0.83
CA GLN A 203 -8.89 -12.09 -1.54
C GLN A 203 -7.53 -12.79 -1.69
N ASN A 204 -6.99 -12.78 -2.90
CA ASN A 204 -5.62 -13.17 -3.17
C ASN A 204 -4.67 -11.99 -2.93
N LEU A 205 -4.10 -11.94 -1.72
CA LEU A 205 -3.20 -10.87 -1.30
C LEU A 205 -1.94 -10.75 -2.18
N ALA A 206 -1.43 -11.86 -2.72
CA ALA A 206 -0.25 -11.88 -3.58
C ALA A 206 -0.50 -11.18 -4.91
N ARG A 207 -1.68 -11.40 -5.51
CA ARG A 207 -2.10 -10.71 -6.73
C ARG A 207 -2.31 -9.21 -6.50
N VAL A 208 -2.82 -8.83 -5.33
CA VAL A 208 -2.94 -7.43 -4.92
C VAL A 208 -1.57 -6.78 -4.76
N ALA A 209 -0.62 -7.48 -4.12
CA ALA A 209 0.75 -7.00 -3.99
C ALA A 209 1.45 -6.87 -5.36
N ALA A 210 1.26 -7.84 -6.26
CA ALA A 210 1.81 -7.80 -7.62
C ALA A 210 1.23 -6.64 -8.45
N ALA A 211 -0.08 -6.37 -8.33
CA ALA A 211 -0.71 -5.22 -8.97
C ALA A 211 -0.09 -3.90 -8.49
N MET A 212 0.15 -3.77 -7.18
CA MET A 212 0.81 -2.59 -6.60
C MET A 212 2.27 -2.48 -7.05
N ALA A 213 3.03 -3.57 -7.04
CA ALA A 213 4.43 -3.58 -7.45
C ALA A 213 4.60 -3.12 -8.90
N GLY A 214 3.72 -3.57 -9.77
CA GLY A 214 3.73 -3.08 -11.13
C GLY A 214 3.32 -1.60 -11.21
N LEU A 215 2.25 -1.18 -10.53
CA LEU A 215 1.79 0.23 -10.56
C LEU A 215 2.92 1.17 -10.15
N LEU A 216 3.62 0.83 -9.08
CA LEU A 216 4.84 1.49 -8.64
C LEU A 216 5.92 1.51 -9.73
N ALA A 217 6.17 0.39 -10.41
CA ALA A 217 7.13 0.35 -11.50
C ALA A 217 6.76 1.27 -12.67
N ALA A 218 5.46 1.49 -12.94
CA ALA A 218 5.02 2.47 -13.93
C ALA A 218 5.28 3.91 -13.46
N VAL A 219 5.03 4.20 -12.18
CA VAL A 219 5.39 5.49 -11.56
C VAL A 219 6.90 5.72 -11.61
N GLU A 220 7.73 4.76 -11.21
CA GLU A 220 9.19 4.92 -11.28
C GLU A 220 9.71 5.21 -12.69
N ARG A 221 9.09 4.62 -13.72
CA ARG A 221 9.44 4.89 -15.12
C ARG A 221 9.03 6.28 -15.59
N SER A 222 7.99 6.87 -14.99
CA SER A 222 7.52 8.21 -15.34
C SER A 222 8.40 9.32 -14.75
N LEU A 223 8.95 9.13 -13.55
CA LEU A 223 9.67 10.18 -12.81
C LEU A 223 10.74 10.91 -13.63
N PRO A 224 11.65 10.26 -14.39
CA PRO A 224 12.69 10.97 -15.13
C PRO A 224 12.16 11.87 -16.25
N VAL A 225 10.96 11.58 -16.78
CA VAL A 225 10.30 12.44 -17.77
C VAL A 225 9.59 13.59 -17.05
N LEU A 226 8.86 13.30 -15.97
CA LEU A 226 8.16 14.33 -15.19
C LEU A 226 9.14 15.40 -14.64
N GLN A 227 10.28 14.97 -14.10
CA GLN A 227 11.33 15.88 -13.62
C GLN A 227 11.93 16.77 -14.72
N ARG A 228 11.99 16.27 -15.97
CA ARG A 228 12.53 17.03 -17.11
C ARG A 228 11.52 18.03 -17.66
N GLU A 229 10.25 17.68 -17.62
CA GLU A 229 9.13 18.45 -18.18
C GLU A 229 8.42 19.32 -17.10
N SER A 230 9.07 19.56 -15.96
CA SER A 230 8.51 20.31 -14.81
C SER A 230 8.12 21.77 -15.12
N GLY A 231 8.58 22.32 -16.24
CA GLY A 231 8.24 23.68 -16.69
C GLY A 231 6.97 23.80 -17.55
N VAL A 232 6.20 22.72 -17.73
CA VAL A 232 4.98 22.73 -18.56
C VAL A 232 3.82 23.38 -17.82
N ALA A 233 2.98 24.13 -18.55
CA ALA A 233 1.75 24.68 -17.99
C ALA A 233 0.80 23.53 -17.62
N GLY A 234 0.39 23.47 -16.36
CA GLY A 234 -0.52 22.44 -15.84
C GLY A 234 -1.92 22.45 -16.49
N GLY A 235 -2.70 21.41 -16.23
CA GLY A 235 -4.07 21.25 -16.71
C GLY A 235 -4.87 20.24 -15.88
N GLU A 236 -6.20 20.38 -15.89
CA GLU A 236 -7.12 19.50 -15.18
C GLU A 236 -8.29 19.10 -16.09
N TRP A 237 -8.64 17.81 -16.10
CA TRP A 237 -9.77 17.28 -16.88
C TRP A 237 -10.39 16.05 -16.23
N MET A 238 -11.60 15.71 -16.67
CA MET A 238 -12.30 14.51 -16.23
C MET A 238 -12.14 13.38 -17.23
N THR A 239 -11.99 12.16 -16.75
CA THR A 239 -12.09 10.94 -17.55
C THR A 239 -13.29 10.12 -17.06
N PRO A 240 -13.76 9.11 -17.82
CA PRO A 240 -14.77 8.18 -17.32
C PRO A 240 -14.37 7.45 -16.03
N LEU A 241 -13.07 7.41 -15.72
CA LEU A 241 -12.51 6.77 -14.53
C LEU A 241 -12.29 7.76 -13.37
N GLY A 242 -12.34 9.07 -13.62
CA GLY A 242 -12.18 10.09 -12.60
C GLY A 242 -11.25 11.23 -13.02
N ARG A 243 -10.96 12.09 -12.05
CA ARG A 243 -10.27 13.36 -12.22
C ARG A 243 -8.77 13.16 -12.46
N VAL A 244 -8.24 13.84 -13.47
CA VAL A 244 -6.80 13.90 -13.77
C VAL A 244 -6.35 15.36 -13.69
N LYS A 245 -5.29 15.63 -12.92
CA LYS A 245 -4.67 16.96 -12.82
C LYS A 245 -3.16 16.85 -12.95
N ILE A 246 -2.59 17.82 -13.64
CA ILE A 246 -1.15 18.11 -13.65
C ILE A 246 -1.01 19.56 -13.21
N ALA A 247 -0.32 19.80 -12.11
CA ALA A 247 -0.05 21.14 -11.60
C ALA A 247 1.30 21.66 -12.10
N GLY A 248 1.55 22.94 -11.87
CA GLY A 248 2.76 23.62 -12.30
C GLY A 248 3.89 23.45 -11.28
N THR A 249 4.75 24.47 -11.20
CA THR A 249 5.84 24.58 -10.21
C THR A 249 5.56 25.67 -9.17
N GLY A 250 4.27 25.99 -8.96
CA GLY A 250 3.87 27.11 -8.11
C GLY A 250 2.93 26.63 -7.02
N ASP A 251 3.00 27.29 -5.87
CA ASP A 251 2.20 26.97 -4.69
C ASP A 251 0.68 26.90 -5.00
N ASP A 252 0.15 25.68 -4.99
CA ASP A 252 -1.18 25.27 -5.37
C ASP A 252 -1.97 24.70 -4.18
N ARG A 253 -3.29 24.61 -4.35
CA ARG A 253 -4.19 23.93 -3.41
C ARG A 253 -4.98 22.85 -4.12
N HIS A 254 -4.89 21.63 -3.60
CA HIS A 254 -5.49 20.42 -4.17
C HIS A 254 -6.56 19.90 -3.23
N VAL A 255 -7.77 19.68 -3.75
CA VAL A 255 -8.91 19.31 -2.90
C VAL A 255 -9.75 18.21 -3.55
N GLY A 256 -10.00 17.16 -2.76
CA GLY A 256 -10.93 16.09 -3.09
C GLY A 256 -10.29 14.95 -3.90
N GLU A 257 -11.12 14.19 -4.61
CA GLU A 257 -10.72 12.90 -5.13
C GLU A 257 -10.05 12.99 -6.51
N TYR A 258 -8.91 12.31 -6.67
CA TYR A 258 -8.15 12.24 -7.92
C TYR A 258 -7.88 10.79 -8.33
N ARG A 259 -7.97 10.53 -9.63
CA ARG A 259 -7.49 9.29 -10.26
C ARG A 259 -5.99 9.39 -10.52
N LEU A 260 -5.56 10.54 -11.00
CA LEU A 260 -4.15 10.90 -11.20
C LEU A 260 -3.96 12.37 -10.84
N LEU A 261 -3.03 12.65 -9.94
CA LEU A 261 -2.54 13.99 -9.67
C LEU A 261 -1.02 13.96 -9.81
N ILE A 262 -0.47 14.84 -10.64
CA ILE A 262 0.96 15.08 -10.73
C ILE A 262 1.17 16.54 -10.40
N ASP A 263 1.86 16.81 -9.31
CA ASP A 263 2.42 18.12 -9.04
C ASP A 263 3.87 18.17 -9.51
N LEU A 264 4.26 19.26 -10.17
CA LEU A 264 5.62 19.44 -10.68
C LEU A 264 6.48 20.27 -9.72
N GLY A 265 5.86 20.84 -8.68
CA GLY A 265 6.46 21.34 -7.47
C GLY A 265 5.83 22.65 -6.98
N GLY A 266 6.37 23.22 -5.91
CA GLY A 266 5.76 24.36 -5.23
C GLY A 266 5.71 24.05 -3.73
N ASN A 267 5.18 24.94 -2.89
CA ASN A 267 4.84 24.53 -1.52
C ASN A 267 3.32 24.40 -1.44
N ASP A 268 2.83 23.18 -1.55
CA ASP A 268 1.46 22.89 -1.89
C ASP A 268 0.62 22.47 -0.69
N HIS A 269 -0.68 22.70 -0.82
CA HIS A 269 -1.67 22.35 0.20
C HIS A 269 -2.62 21.28 -0.31
N TYR A 270 -2.49 20.06 0.19
CA TYR A 270 -3.35 18.92 -0.14
C TYR A 270 -4.40 18.72 0.95
N GLU A 271 -5.68 18.86 0.60
CA GLU A 271 -6.79 18.73 1.55
C GLU A 271 -7.79 17.66 1.09
N ASN A 272 -7.87 16.58 1.88
CA ASN A 272 -8.71 15.43 1.59
C ASN A 272 -8.47 14.88 0.17
N VAL A 273 -7.21 14.92 -0.29
CA VAL A 273 -6.76 14.33 -1.55
C VAL A 273 -6.71 12.82 -1.39
N ALA A 274 -7.58 12.13 -2.12
CA ALA A 274 -7.86 10.72 -1.91
C ALA A 274 -8.22 9.99 -3.19
N ALA A 275 -8.14 8.66 -3.16
CA ALA A 275 -8.87 7.82 -4.09
C ALA A 275 -10.38 7.89 -3.80
N PRO A 276 -11.26 7.92 -4.82
CA PRO A 276 -12.70 7.79 -4.61
C PRO A 276 -13.03 6.52 -3.83
N LEU A 277 -13.89 6.58 -2.81
CA LEU A 277 -14.23 5.40 -2.00
C LEU A 277 -15.21 4.46 -2.73
N GLU A 278 -14.71 3.87 -3.81
CA GLU A 278 -15.41 2.99 -4.73
C GLU A 278 -14.65 1.67 -4.91
N ILE A 279 -15.37 0.63 -5.32
CA ILE A 279 -14.79 -0.70 -5.55
C ILE A 279 -13.85 -0.66 -6.76
N GLY A 280 -12.65 -1.20 -6.57
CA GLY A 280 -11.58 -1.27 -7.56
C GLY A 280 -10.98 0.09 -7.87
N ASN A 281 -11.15 1.10 -7.01
CA ASN A 281 -10.50 2.39 -7.20
C ASN A 281 -8.98 2.20 -7.35
N VAL A 282 -8.36 3.05 -8.15
CA VAL A 282 -6.91 3.21 -8.15
C VAL A 282 -6.65 4.70 -8.14
N SER A 283 -5.66 5.16 -7.38
CA SER A 283 -5.24 6.56 -7.37
C SER A 283 -3.73 6.65 -7.37
N ILE A 284 -3.21 7.57 -8.17
CA ILE A 284 -1.79 7.87 -8.30
C ILE A 284 -1.62 9.36 -8.00
N ILE A 285 -0.89 9.67 -6.93
CA ILE A 285 -0.48 11.04 -6.57
C ILE A 285 1.05 11.08 -6.65
N ILE A 286 1.60 12.06 -7.36
CA ILE A 286 3.04 12.27 -7.49
C ILE A 286 3.30 13.75 -7.22
N ASP A 287 4.06 14.06 -6.18
CA ASP A 287 4.72 15.37 -6.03
C ASP A 287 6.21 15.25 -6.39
N LEU A 288 6.80 16.30 -6.95
CA LEU A 288 8.20 16.29 -7.37
C LEU A 288 9.14 17.12 -6.49
N ALA A 289 8.63 18.14 -5.79
CA ALA A 289 9.43 19.07 -5.02
C ALA A 289 8.54 20.07 -4.26
N GLY A 290 8.74 20.23 -2.97
CA GLY A 290 7.97 21.21 -2.22
C GLY A 290 8.16 21.09 -0.73
N ASN A 291 7.85 22.11 0.06
CA ASN A 291 7.56 21.86 1.48
C ASN A 291 6.05 21.91 1.66
N ASP A 292 5.43 20.75 1.56
CA ASP A 292 4.02 20.58 1.40
C ASP A 292 3.32 20.33 2.72
N SER A 293 2.03 20.67 2.75
CA SER A 293 1.17 20.30 3.86
C SER A 293 0.02 19.45 3.36
N VAL A 294 -0.12 18.28 3.97
CA VAL A 294 -1.11 17.28 3.59
C VAL A 294 -2.04 17.03 4.76
N HIS A 295 -3.33 17.31 4.55
CA HIS A 295 -4.36 17.20 5.57
C HIS A 295 -5.53 16.30 5.11
N TRP A 296 -5.96 15.39 5.96
CA TRP A 296 -7.18 14.60 5.73
C TRP A 296 -7.95 14.34 7.02
N ASP A 297 -9.27 14.39 6.94
CA ASP A 297 -10.18 14.20 8.07
C ASP A 297 -11.52 13.58 7.67
N THR A 298 -11.96 13.83 6.45
CA THR A 298 -13.25 13.40 5.91
C THR A 298 -13.11 12.41 4.75
N ALA A 299 -11.89 12.23 4.23
CA ALA A 299 -11.55 11.28 3.17
C ALA A 299 -10.44 10.33 3.61
N ALA A 300 -10.16 9.33 2.77
CA ALA A 300 -8.96 8.51 2.91
C ALA A 300 -7.71 9.39 2.76
N GLY A 301 -6.68 9.11 3.55
CA GLY A 301 -5.45 9.89 3.54
C GLY A 301 -4.46 9.44 2.46
N PRO A 302 -3.25 10.04 2.48
CA PRO A 302 -2.24 9.85 1.44
C PRO A 302 -1.90 8.39 1.19
N GLY A 303 -1.84 7.99 -0.08
CA GLY A 303 -1.45 6.63 -0.48
C GLY A 303 -2.39 5.52 0.00
N ALA A 304 -3.59 5.82 0.51
CA ALA A 304 -4.49 4.79 1.00
C ALA A 304 -5.14 3.99 -0.16
N GLY A 305 -5.01 2.66 -0.13
CA GLY A 305 -5.69 1.73 -1.00
C GLY A 305 -6.84 1.03 -0.29
N LEU A 306 -8.03 1.63 -0.36
CA LEU A 306 -9.23 1.13 0.29
C LEU A 306 -10.18 0.55 -0.76
N LEU A 307 -10.39 -0.77 -0.76
CA LEU A 307 -11.11 -1.49 -1.83
C LEU A 307 -10.50 -1.31 -3.23
N GLY A 308 -9.18 -1.17 -3.28
CA GLY A 308 -8.44 -0.95 -4.51
C GLY A 308 -7.00 -0.57 -4.21
N LEU A 309 -6.39 0.29 -5.02
CA LEU A 309 -4.99 0.67 -4.89
C LEU A 309 -4.80 2.18 -4.72
N GLY A 310 -3.85 2.57 -3.88
CA GLY A 310 -3.44 3.97 -3.73
C GLY A 310 -1.93 4.05 -3.70
N ILE A 311 -1.35 4.90 -4.55
CA ILE A 311 0.07 5.25 -4.49
C ILE A 311 0.19 6.77 -4.37
N TRP A 312 1.00 7.20 -3.40
CA TRP A 312 1.45 8.57 -3.24
C TRP A 312 2.97 8.54 -3.23
N VAL A 313 3.59 9.31 -4.12
CA VAL A 313 5.04 9.46 -4.21
C VAL A 313 5.39 10.92 -4.03
N ASP A 314 6.22 11.21 -3.05
CA ASP A 314 6.86 12.51 -2.82
C ASP A 314 8.35 12.35 -3.07
N LEU A 315 8.97 13.29 -3.80
CA LEU A 315 10.36 13.17 -4.20
C LEU A 315 11.33 14.04 -3.42
N ALA A 316 10.85 15.14 -2.83
CA ALA A 316 11.72 16.09 -2.16
C ALA A 316 10.89 17.12 -1.40
N GLY A 317 11.23 17.34 -0.14
CA GLY A 317 10.56 18.35 0.62
C GLY A 317 10.96 18.39 2.06
N ASN A 318 10.13 19.03 2.88
CA ASN A 318 10.12 18.92 4.32
C ASN A 318 8.63 19.02 4.67
N ASP A 319 7.97 17.88 4.60
CA ASP A 319 6.54 17.77 4.39
C ASP A 319 5.81 17.47 5.69
N ARG A 320 4.58 17.96 5.76
CA ARG A 320 3.73 17.78 6.93
C ARG A 320 2.46 17.05 6.59
N TYR A 321 2.47 15.76 6.89
CA TYR A 321 1.31 14.89 6.82
C TYR A 321 0.58 14.86 8.16
N SER A 322 -0.65 15.37 8.19
CA SER A 322 -1.43 15.48 9.42
C SER A 322 -2.89 15.12 9.17
N GLY A 323 -3.38 14.01 9.73
CA GLY A 323 -4.78 13.67 9.55
C GLY A 323 -5.37 12.56 10.42
N GLY A 324 -6.55 12.13 10.01
CA GLY A 324 -7.40 11.20 10.74
C GLY A 324 -6.99 9.74 10.59
N ASN A 325 -7.99 8.90 10.35
CA ASN A 325 -7.79 7.46 10.14
C ASN A 325 -7.52 7.17 8.66
N LEU A 326 -7.07 5.95 8.34
CA LEU A 326 -7.01 5.41 6.97
C LEU A 326 -6.18 6.25 5.99
N GLY A 327 -4.91 6.48 6.31
CA GLY A 327 -4.00 7.28 5.48
C GLY A 327 -2.57 6.77 5.54
N LEU A 328 -1.65 7.50 4.91
CA LEU A 328 -0.21 7.22 4.89
C LEU A 328 0.09 5.77 4.49
N GLY A 329 -0.36 5.38 3.30
CA GLY A 329 -0.07 4.08 2.72
C GLY A 329 -0.89 2.92 3.28
N THR A 330 -2.10 3.17 3.80
CA THR A 330 -2.95 2.12 4.38
C THR A 330 -3.59 1.23 3.33
N GLY A 331 -3.55 -0.09 3.50
CA GLY A 331 -4.18 -1.07 2.60
C GLY A 331 -5.31 -1.87 3.26
N LEU A 332 -6.56 -1.62 2.85
CA LEU A 332 -7.74 -2.30 3.38
C LEU A 332 -8.53 -2.94 2.24
N LEU A 333 -8.59 -4.28 2.19
CA LEU A 333 -9.14 -4.98 1.02
C LEU A 333 -8.53 -4.46 -0.29
N GLY A 334 -7.25 -4.11 -0.23
CA GLY A 334 -6.56 -3.30 -1.23
C GLY A 334 -5.08 -3.15 -0.90
N ALA A 335 -4.37 -2.33 -1.67
CA ALA A 335 -2.98 -2.00 -1.42
C ALA A 335 -2.75 -0.50 -1.38
N GLY A 336 -2.18 0.00 -0.28
CA GLY A 336 -1.76 1.39 -0.13
C GLY A 336 -0.25 1.53 -0.09
N LEU A 337 0.26 2.61 -0.66
CA LEU A 337 1.66 3.00 -0.66
C LEU A 337 1.80 4.52 -0.51
N LEU A 338 2.53 4.95 0.52
CA LEU A 338 3.16 6.26 0.57
C LEU A 338 4.68 6.04 0.44
N TRP A 339 5.31 6.70 -0.52
CA TRP A 339 6.75 6.68 -0.72
C TRP A 339 7.27 8.12 -0.71
N ASP A 340 7.96 8.48 0.37
CA ASP A 340 8.69 9.72 0.52
C ASP A 340 10.19 9.45 0.24
N VAL A 341 10.83 10.33 -0.51
CA VAL A 341 12.21 10.13 -0.97
C VAL A 341 13.21 10.93 -0.13
N ALA A 342 12.85 12.12 0.30
CA ALA A 342 13.80 13.03 0.94
C ALA A 342 13.08 14.18 1.63
N GLY A 343 13.43 14.42 2.88
CA GLY A 343 12.98 15.58 3.63
C GLY A 343 13.15 15.36 5.12
N ASP A 344 12.97 16.39 5.93
CA ASP A 344 12.76 16.21 7.38
C ASP A 344 11.25 16.29 7.66
N ASP A 345 10.60 15.14 7.71
CA ASP A 345 9.15 15.03 7.54
C ASP A 345 8.39 14.74 8.85
N VAL A 346 7.10 15.07 8.83
CA VAL A 346 6.20 14.84 9.97
C VAL A 346 4.96 14.05 9.53
N TYR A 347 4.81 12.87 10.12
CA TYR A 347 3.72 11.92 9.88
C TYR A 347 2.82 11.78 11.11
N ASP A 348 1.88 12.72 11.29
CA ASP A 348 0.90 12.71 12.37
C ASP A 348 -0.44 12.09 11.89
N ALA A 349 -0.79 10.91 12.40
CA ALA A 349 -2.05 10.23 12.05
C ALA A 349 -2.77 9.62 13.26
N ARG A 350 -4.05 9.27 13.10
CA ARG A 350 -4.83 8.63 14.17
C ARG A 350 -4.70 7.11 14.12
N ALA A 351 -5.48 6.42 13.28
CA ALA A 351 -5.54 4.98 13.33
C ALA A 351 -5.62 4.29 11.96
N MET A 352 -5.09 3.06 11.87
CA MET A 352 -4.86 2.32 10.61
C MET A 352 -4.24 3.27 9.61
N SER A 353 -2.98 3.57 9.90
CA SER A 353 -2.18 4.57 9.21
C SER A 353 -0.75 4.07 9.09
N GLN A 354 0.10 4.82 8.39
CA GLN A 354 1.55 4.58 8.35
C GLN A 354 1.89 3.13 7.97
N GLY A 355 1.40 2.72 6.79
CA GLY A 355 1.61 1.39 6.25
C GLY A 355 0.79 0.29 6.93
N ALA A 356 -0.38 0.60 7.51
CA ALA A 356 -1.25 -0.41 8.09
C ALA A 356 -1.96 -1.24 7.01
N GLY A 357 -2.02 -2.57 7.17
CA GLY A 357 -2.69 -3.48 6.25
C GLY A 357 -3.69 -4.41 6.94
N GLN A 358 -4.90 -4.57 6.40
CA GLN A 358 -5.85 -5.59 6.85
C GLN A 358 -6.62 -6.15 5.67
N TYR A 359 -6.55 -7.48 5.47
CA TYR A 359 -6.93 -8.13 4.22
C TYR A 359 -6.42 -7.31 3.03
N GLY A 360 -5.16 -6.91 3.07
CA GLY A 360 -4.64 -5.85 2.24
C GLY A 360 -3.19 -5.56 2.58
N VAL A 361 -2.53 -4.79 1.73
CA VAL A 361 -1.10 -4.47 1.82
C VAL A 361 -0.96 -2.97 2.12
N GLY A 362 -0.51 -2.62 3.31
CA GLY A 362 -0.16 -1.24 3.65
C GLY A 362 1.34 -1.04 3.65
N MET A 363 1.81 0.07 3.07
CA MET A 363 3.23 0.40 2.96
C MET A 363 3.48 1.89 3.16
N LEU A 364 4.37 2.25 4.08
CA LEU A 364 4.99 3.57 4.14
C LEU A 364 6.50 3.38 3.97
N PHE A 365 7.08 4.10 3.02
CA PHE A 365 8.51 4.08 2.79
C PHE A 365 9.06 5.50 2.80
N ASP A 366 10.08 5.71 3.61
CA ASP A 366 10.86 6.93 3.68
C ASP A 366 12.33 6.58 3.35
N ASP A 367 12.92 7.27 2.38
CA ASP A 367 14.28 7.00 1.94
C ASP A 367 15.34 7.78 2.75
N SER A 368 15.01 8.94 3.33
CA SER A 368 15.93 9.74 4.17
C SER A 368 15.30 11.00 4.75
N GLY A 369 15.70 11.29 5.98
CA GLY A 369 15.31 12.51 6.69
C GLY A 369 15.78 12.45 8.14
N ASP A 370 15.48 13.45 8.97
CA ASP A 370 15.33 13.25 10.41
C ASP A 370 13.84 13.34 10.76
N ASP A 371 13.14 12.21 10.76
CA ASP A 371 11.69 12.17 10.62
C ASP A 371 10.93 11.99 11.93
N ARG A 372 9.63 12.35 11.93
CA ARG A 372 8.74 12.13 13.09
C ARG A 372 7.47 11.38 12.72
N TYR A 373 7.28 10.23 13.35
CA TYR A 373 6.11 9.39 13.16
C TYR A 373 5.25 9.34 14.42
N ARG A 374 3.99 9.76 14.30
CA ARG A 374 3.03 9.68 15.40
C ARG A 374 1.73 9.01 14.97
N SER A 375 1.36 7.95 15.67
CA SER A 375 0.08 7.26 15.49
C SER A 375 -0.62 7.01 16.83
N VAL A 376 -1.95 6.99 16.83
CA VAL A 376 -2.73 6.69 18.04
C VAL A 376 -2.94 5.18 18.20
N LEU A 377 -3.24 4.46 17.11
CA LEU A 377 -3.63 3.04 17.14
C LEU A 377 -3.36 2.38 15.78
N ASN A 378 -2.88 1.13 15.77
CA ASN A 378 -2.74 0.36 14.53
C ASN A 378 -1.96 1.12 13.43
N GLY A 379 -0.88 1.80 13.80
CA GLY A 379 0.04 2.48 12.89
C GLY A 379 1.37 1.75 12.77
N GLN A 380 2.35 2.40 12.12
CA GLN A 380 3.74 1.96 12.04
C GLN A 380 3.91 0.52 11.54
N GLY A 381 3.36 0.21 10.36
CA GLY A 381 3.45 -1.12 9.75
C GLY A 381 2.53 -2.18 10.39
N TYR A 382 1.40 -1.77 10.97
CA TYR A 382 0.45 -2.69 11.58
C TYR A 382 -0.12 -3.70 10.57
N GLY A 383 0.12 -5.01 10.80
CA GLY A 383 -0.51 -6.10 10.07
C GLY A 383 -1.74 -6.65 10.79
N GLY A 384 -2.92 -6.20 10.40
CA GLY A 384 -4.21 -6.70 10.88
C GLY A 384 -4.61 -8.05 10.27
N SER A 385 -5.83 -8.49 10.56
CA SER A 385 -6.38 -9.76 10.08
C SER A 385 -6.16 -9.98 8.58
N GLY A 386 -5.40 -11.02 8.21
CA GLY A 386 -5.14 -11.37 6.81
C GLY A 386 -4.44 -10.30 5.99
N GLY A 387 -3.90 -9.25 6.62
CA GLY A 387 -3.21 -8.16 5.96
C GLY A 387 -1.71 -8.17 6.24
N PHE A 388 -1.02 -7.35 5.48
CA PHE A 388 0.40 -7.09 5.62
C PHE A 388 0.60 -5.59 5.74
N GLY A 389 1.27 -5.16 6.81
CA GLY A 389 1.66 -3.77 6.99
C GLY A 389 3.17 -3.65 7.08
N VAL A 390 3.72 -2.57 6.53
CA VAL A 390 5.15 -2.27 6.64
C VAL A 390 5.37 -0.76 6.69
N LEU A 391 6.30 -0.37 7.55
CA LEU A 391 6.94 0.93 7.53
C LEU A 391 8.44 0.68 7.37
N VAL A 392 9.08 1.29 6.37
CA VAL A 392 10.53 1.31 6.25
C VAL A 392 10.99 2.73 6.16
N ASP A 393 11.79 3.13 7.14
CA ASP A 393 12.63 4.31 7.07
C ASP A 393 14.06 3.86 6.79
N SER A 394 14.66 4.43 5.75
CA SER A 394 15.95 4.01 5.23
C SER A 394 17.13 4.87 5.70
N GLY A 395 16.86 5.86 6.56
CA GLY A 395 17.83 6.34 7.51
C GLY A 395 17.77 7.83 7.78
N GLY A 396 18.14 8.15 9.01
CA GLY A 396 17.87 9.40 9.68
C GLY A 396 18.08 9.21 11.17
N ASP A 397 17.98 10.28 11.94
CA ASP A 397 17.80 10.21 13.40
C ASP A 397 16.31 10.45 13.76
N ASP A 398 15.48 9.41 13.61
CA ASP A 398 14.02 9.55 13.62
C ASP A 398 13.34 9.30 14.98
N ASP A 399 12.19 9.93 15.18
CA ASP A 399 11.33 9.77 16.37
C ASP A 399 10.03 9.00 16.04
N TYR A 400 9.78 7.90 16.77
CA TYR A 400 8.55 7.11 16.63
C TYR A 400 7.71 7.10 17.91
N SER A 401 6.42 7.40 17.79
CA SER A 401 5.47 7.35 18.90
C SER A 401 4.13 6.76 18.48
N CYS A 402 3.79 5.59 19.04
CA CYS A 402 2.48 4.96 18.87
C CYS A 402 1.78 4.77 20.23
N GLY A 403 0.45 4.94 20.28
CA GLY A 403 -0.35 4.64 21.48
C GLY A 403 -0.67 5.87 22.36
N SER A 404 -0.44 7.09 21.88
CA SER A 404 -0.82 8.30 22.59
C SER A 404 -2.35 8.50 22.54
N GLY A 405 -3.07 8.09 23.58
CA GLY A 405 -4.50 8.40 23.77
C GLY A 405 -5.42 7.21 24.07
N ILE A 406 -4.98 5.98 23.75
CA ILE A 406 -5.67 4.72 24.08
C ILE A 406 -4.62 3.76 24.65
N PRO A 407 -4.65 3.40 25.95
CA PRO A 407 -3.66 2.50 26.53
C PRO A 407 -3.74 1.10 25.91
N ASP A 408 -2.58 0.49 25.62
CA ASP A 408 -2.51 -0.94 25.33
C ASP A 408 -3.19 -1.75 26.43
N LEU A 409 -4.09 -2.65 26.04
CA LEU A 409 -4.89 -3.49 26.94
C LEU A 409 -4.05 -4.45 27.82
N VAL A 410 -2.73 -4.48 27.65
CA VAL A 410 -1.81 -5.37 28.38
C VAL A 410 -1.64 -4.97 29.86
N LYS A 411 -2.06 -3.77 30.28
CA LYS A 411 -1.87 -3.30 31.67
C LYS A 411 -2.80 -3.89 32.74
N ARG A 412 -3.62 -4.92 32.46
CA ARG A 412 -4.62 -5.44 33.44
C ARG A 412 -4.59 -6.94 33.75
N ARG A 413 -3.42 -7.61 33.69
CA ARG A 413 -3.29 -8.98 34.24
C ARG A 413 -1.96 -9.27 34.93
N ILE A 414 -1.52 -8.37 35.80
CA ILE A 414 -0.58 -8.72 36.87
C ILE A 414 -1.15 -8.14 38.16
N ASN A 415 -1.89 -8.97 38.88
CA ASN A 415 -2.07 -8.97 40.33
C ASN A 415 -2.59 -10.33 40.74
#